data_AF-F5YJ74-F1
#
_entry.id   AF-F5YJ74-F1
#
_cell.length_a   1.000
_cell.length_b   1.000
_cell.length_c   1.000
_cell.angle_alpha   90.00
_cell.angle_beta   90.00
_cell.angle_gamma   90.00
#
_symmetry.space_group_name_H-M   'P 1'
#
loop_
_entity.id
_entity.type
_entity.pdbx_description
1 polymer ?
#
loop_
_entity_poly.entity_id
_entity_poly.type
_entity_poly.pdbx_seq_one_letter_code
_entity_poly.pdbx_strand_id
1 'polypeptide(L)'
;MLDDNQNLTQAGVNARRSVPAATKAQGKTFTAYKPYTPQFSAAATVTVRRLAWALGCSMPAAVSRLVELLPSLYAAETVCSHCQDKEKCSLCSFKTAAPTPPKDLIYL
;
A
#
# COMPACT_ATOMS: atom_id res chain seq x y z
N MET A 1 56.03 -34.39 -21.07
CA MET A 1 56.75 -35.03 -19.94
C MET A 1 56.39 -34.27 -18.68
N LEU A 2 55.71 -34.98 -17.76
CA LEU A 2 55.82 -34.90 -16.29
C LEU A 2 55.31 -33.64 -15.58
N ASP A 3 54.06 -33.76 -15.12
CA ASP A 3 53.53 -33.74 -13.74
C ASP A 3 54.21 -32.96 -12.58
N ASP A 4 53.30 -32.61 -11.64
CA ASP A 4 53.43 -32.45 -10.19
C ASP A 4 53.97 -31.12 -9.61
N ASN A 5 53.15 -30.29 -8.94
CA ASN A 5 52.51 -30.49 -7.61
C ASN A 5 53.51 -30.33 -6.47
N GLN A 6 53.41 -29.23 -5.72
CA GLN A 6 53.50 -29.28 -4.26
C GLN A 6 52.86 -28.07 -3.58
N ASN A 7 52.38 -28.37 -2.38
CA ASN A 7 51.24 -27.85 -1.64
C ASN A 7 51.74 -27.19 -0.34
N LEU A 8 50.82 -26.61 0.45
CA LEU A 8 50.91 -26.21 1.87
C LEU A 8 51.62 -24.86 2.15
N THR A 9 51.15 -23.93 3.01
CA THR A 9 50.24 -24.01 4.16
C THR A 9 49.52 -22.68 4.45
N GLN A 10 48.36 -22.82 5.09
CA GLN A 10 47.59 -21.82 5.83
C GLN A 10 48.39 -21.05 6.89
N ALA A 11 48.10 -19.76 7.08
CA ALA A 11 47.84 -19.14 8.40
C ALA A 11 47.57 -17.62 8.29
N GLY A 12 46.48 -17.17 8.91
CA GLY A 12 46.09 -15.76 9.07
C GLY A 12 44.80 -15.47 8.29
N VAL A 13 43.66 -15.10 8.86
CA VAL A 13 43.43 -14.25 10.03
C VAL A 13 42.05 -14.62 10.62
N ASN A 14 42.01 -15.43 11.68
CA ASN A 14 40.77 -15.65 12.44
C ASN A 14 40.65 -14.58 13.53
N ALA A 15 40.18 -13.40 13.14
CA ALA A 15 39.73 -12.38 14.09
C ALA A 15 38.40 -12.84 14.71
N ARG A 16 38.47 -13.48 15.89
CA ARG A 16 37.29 -13.78 16.71
C ARG A 16 36.66 -12.47 17.16
N ARG A 17 35.66 -11.97 16.43
CA ARG A 17 34.68 -11.03 17.00
C ARG A 17 33.77 -11.83 17.91
N SER A 18 33.91 -11.62 19.21
CA SER A 18 32.94 -12.04 20.22
C SER A 18 31.58 -11.44 19.88
N VAL A 19 30.60 -12.31 19.62
CA VAL A 19 29.19 -11.91 19.46
C VAL A 19 28.63 -11.62 20.86
N PRO A 20 28.14 -10.42 21.16
CA PRO A 20 27.50 -10.16 22.44
C PRO A 20 26.19 -10.94 22.56
N ALA A 21 25.93 -11.42 23.78
CA ALA A 21 24.82 -12.29 24.14
C ALA A 21 23.47 -11.77 23.66
N ALA A 22 22.71 -12.66 23.02
CA ALA A 22 21.34 -12.42 22.58
C ALA A 22 20.45 -12.03 23.78
N THR A 23 20.07 -10.75 23.85
CA THR A 23 18.93 -10.31 24.64
C THR A 23 17.68 -10.96 24.07
N LYS A 24 16.97 -11.73 24.89
CA LYS A 24 15.69 -12.35 24.54
C LYS A 24 14.69 -11.25 24.18
N ALA A 25 14.54 -10.97 22.89
CA ALA A 25 13.50 -10.09 22.38
C ALA A 25 12.15 -10.76 22.64
N GLN A 26 11.37 -10.17 23.54
CA GLN A 26 10.00 -10.58 23.83
C GLN A 26 9.20 -10.54 22.53
N GLY A 27 8.83 -11.72 22.02
CA GLY A 27 7.95 -11.87 20.88
C GLY A 27 6.57 -11.32 21.23
N LYS A 28 6.35 -10.03 20.99
CA LYS A 28 5.00 -9.48 20.87
C LYS A 28 4.39 -10.15 19.65
N THR A 29 3.41 -11.01 19.87
CA THR A 29 2.51 -11.47 18.83
C THR A 29 1.74 -10.25 18.32
N PHE A 30 2.24 -9.63 17.24
CA PHE A 30 1.46 -8.67 16.49
C PHE A 30 0.29 -9.44 15.89
N THR A 31 -0.92 -9.22 16.41
CA THR A 31 -2.14 -9.67 15.72
C THR A 31 -2.09 -9.05 14.32
N ALA A 32 -2.04 -9.92 13.31
CA ALA A 32 -1.98 -9.48 11.93
C ALA A 32 -3.28 -8.73 11.59
N TYR A 33 -3.23 -7.40 11.57
CA TYR A 33 -4.28 -6.59 10.99
C TYR A 33 -4.35 -6.96 9.50
N LYS A 34 -5.36 -7.74 9.11
CA LYS A 34 -5.67 -8.00 7.72
C LYS A 34 -6.60 -6.88 7.26
N PRO A 35 -6.09 -5.80 6.63
CA PRO A 35 -6.98 -4.83 6.01
C PRO A 35 -7.90 -5.59 5.06
N TYR A 36 -9.19 -5.26 5.08
CA TYR A 36 -10.14 -5.87 4.17
C TYR A 36 -9.79 -5.41 2.75
N THR A 37 -9.12 -6.27 1.97
CA THR A 37 -8.84 -5.99 0.57
C THR A 37 -10.13 -6.15 -0.21
N PRO A 38 -10.70 -5.07 -0.78
CA PRO A 38 -11.89 -5.20 -1.60
C PRO A 38 -11.57 -6.08 -2.82
N GLN A 39 -12.46 -7.04 -3.10
CA GLN A 39 -12.36 -7.83 -4.32
C GLN A 39 -12.96 -7.06 -5.49
N PHE A 40 -12.14 -6.80 -6.51
CA PHE A 40 -12.60 -6.19 -7.75
C PHE A 40 -13.09 -7.24 -8.74
N SER A 41 -14.09 -6.89 -9.54
CA SER A 41 -14.42 -7.68 -10.73
C SER A 41 -13.27 -7.68 -11.73
N ALA A 42 -13.25 -8.63 -12.67
CA ALA A 42 -12.24 -8.68 -13.72
C ALA A 42 -12.20 -7.35 -14.52
N ALA A 43 -13.37 -6.81 -14.89
CA ALA A 43 -13.49 -5.55 -15.61
C ALA A 43 -12.99 -4.34 -14.80
N ALA A 44 -13.35 -4.26 -13.51
CA ALA A 44 -12.87 -3.20 -12.64
C ALA A 44 -11.35 -3.27 -12.47
N THR A 45 -10.79 -4.48 -12.34
CA THR A 45 -9.34 -4.70 -12.24
C THR A 45 -8.60 -4.22 -13.48
N VAL A 46 -9.11 -4.53 -14.68
CA VAL A 46 -8.53 -4.04 -15.95
C VAL A 46 -8.57 -2.51 -16.01
N THR A 47 -9.67 -1.90 -15.60
CA THR A 47 -9.85 -0.44 -15.61
C THR A 47 -8.87 0.25 -14.66
N VAL A 48 -8.79 -0.19 -13.40
CA VAL A 48 -7.85 0.35 -12.41
C VAL A 48 -6.40 0.18 -12.86
N ARG A 49 -6.05 -0.96 -13.46
CA ARG A 49 -4.69 -1.20 -13.98
C ARG A 49 -4.32 -0.23 -15.09
N ARG A 50 -5.21 -0.03 -16.06
CA ARG A 50 -5.01 0.94 -17.15
C ARG A 50 -4.86 2.36 -16.63
N LEU A 51 -5.69 2.74 -15.64
CA LEU A 51 -5.58 4.04 -15.00
C LEU A 51 -4.25 4.20 -14.25
N ALA A 52 -3.83 3.18 -13.50
CA ALA A 52 -2.57 3.21 -12.77
C ALA A 52 -1.37 3.41 -13.73
N TRP A 53 -1.38 2.77 -14.89
CA TRP A 53 -0.38 3.00 -15.94
C TRP A 53 -0.42 4.42 -16.49
N ALA A 54 -1.61 4.94 -16.80
CA ALA A 54 -1.77 6.31 -17.30
C ALA A 54 -1.29 7.36 -16.28
N LEU A 55 -1.48 7.10 -14.97
CA LEU A 55 -1.07 7.98 -13.88
C LEU A 55 0.37 7.73 -13.40
N GLY A 56 1.07 6.72 -13.93
CA GLY A 56 2.42 6.35 -13.52
C GLY A 56 2.53 5.89 -12.05
N CYS A 57 1.51 5.22 -11.50
CA CYS A 57 1.49 4.80 -10.10
C CYS A 57 1.07 3.32 -9.93
N SER A 58 1.06 2.82 -8.68
CA SER A 58 0.57 1.48 -8.35
C SER A 58 -0.96 1.42 -8.36
N MET A 59 -1.54 0.23 -8.60
CA MET A 59 -3.00 0.06 -8.59
C MET A 59 -3.68 0.56 -7.30
N PRO A 60 -3.18 0.25 -6.07
CA PRO A 60 -3.77 0.79 -4.86
C PRO A 60 -3.72 2.32 -4.80
N ALA A 61 -2.60 2.93 -5.22
CA ALA A 61 -2.47 4.39 -5.25
C ALA A 61 -3.46 5.03 -6.24
N ALA A 62 -3.71 4.40 -7.38
CA ALA A 62 -4.73 4.84 -8.33
C ALA A 62 -6.14 4.79 -7.71
N VAL A 63 -6.48 3.72 -6.99
CA VAL A 63 -7.77 3.61 -6.29
C VAL A 63 -7.89 4.67 -5.20
N SER A 64 -6.85 4.90 -4.38
CA SER A 64 -6.86 5.94 -3.36
C SER A 64 -7.15 7.33 -3.96
N ARG A 65 -6.48 7.68 -5.06
CA ARG A 65 -6.74 8.94 -5.78
C ARG A 65 -8.17 9.03 -6.32
N LEU A 66 -8.71 7.95 -6.87
CA LEU A 66 -10.11 7.92 -7.31
C LEU A 66 -11.06 8.20 -6.14
N VAL A 67 -10.85 7.53 -4.99
CA VAL A 67 -11.67 7.72 -3.79
C VAL A 67 -11.58 9.15 -3.27
N GLU A 68 -10.41 9.78 -3.31
CA GLU A 68 -10.22 11.20 -2.95
C GLU A 68 -10.93 12.16 -3.90
N LEU A 69 -11.13 11.79 -5.17
CA LEU A 69 -11.84 12.60 -6.15
C LEU A 69 -13.36 12.50 -6.03
N LEU A 70 -13.91 11.39 -5.53
CA LEU A 70 -15.36 11.17 -5.48
C LEU A 70 -16.17 12.27 -4.77
N PRO A 71 -15.73 12.86 -3.63
CA PRO A 71 -16.43 13.96 -2.98
C PRO A 71 -16.57 15.23 -3.84
N SER A 72 -15.74 15.40 -4.87
CA SER A 72 -15.86 16.51 -5.83
C SER A 72 -16.81 16.23 -6.99
N LEU A 73 -17.18 14.97 -7.20
CA LEU A 73 -18.01 14.51 -8.31
C LEU A 73 -19.45 14.19 -7.90
N TYR A 74 -19.69 13.90 -6.62
CA TYR A 74 -20.99 13.46 -6.10
C TYR A 74 -21.50 14.38 -4.99
N ALA A 75 -22.81 14.61 -4.99
CA ALA A 75 -23.50 15.33 -3.93
C ALA A 75 -23.40 14.55 -2.60
N ALA A 76 -23.01 15.25 -1.54
CA ALA A 76 -22.84 14.67 -0.21
C ALA A 76 -24.15 14.07 0.31
N GLU A 77 -25.27 14.71 0.02
CA GLU A 77 -26.62 14.32 0.46
C GLU A 77 -26.97 12.91 -0.03
N THR A 78 -26.63 12.58 -1.28
CA THR A 78 -26.88 11.27 -1.89
C THR A 78 -26.11 10.17 -1.19
N VAL A 79 -24.86 10.43 -0.80
CA VAL A 79 -24.04 9.43 -0.10
C VAL A 79 -24.48 9.31 1.36
N CYS A 80 -24.73 10.44 2.03
CA CYS A 80 -25.08 10.47 3.44
C CYS A 80 -26.46 9.88 3.74
N SER A 81 -27.45 9.99 2.85
CA SER A 81 -28.78 9.41 3.06
C SER A 81 -28.79 7.87 3.09
N HIS A 82 -27.80 7.24 2.45
CA HIS A 82 -27.65 5.78 2.40
C HIS A 82 -26.49 5.25 3.28
N CYS A 83 -25.78 6.11 3.99
CA CYS A 83 -24.62 5.74 4.79
C CYS A 83 -25.01 4.86 6.00
N GLN A 84 -24.36 3.70 6.13
CA GLN A 84 -24.56 2.78 7.26
C GLN A 84 -23.54 2.98 8.39
N ASP A 85 -22.45 3.72 8.14
CA ASP A 85 -21.34 3.93 9.08
C ASP A 85 -21.41 5.32 9.73
N LYS A 86 -22.48 5.55 10.49
CA LYS A 86 -22.79 6.88 11.06
C LYS A 86 -21.70 7.38 12.02
N GLU A 87 -21.09 6.48 12.78
CA GLU A 87 -20.03 6.81 13.76
C GLU A 87 -18.75 7.35 13.10
N LYS A 88 -18.50 7.04 11.83
CA LYS A 88 -17.32 7.51 11.09
C LYS A 88 -17.58 8.71 10.19
N CYS A 89 -18.75 9.34 10.30
CA CYS A 89 -19.08 10.50 9.48
C CYS A 89 -18.14 11.70 9.71
N SER A 90 -17.48 11.79 10.87
CA SER A 90 -16.45 12.81 11.14
C SER A 90 -15.18 12.65 10.29
N LEU A 91 -14.92 11.43 9.79
CA LEU A 91 -13.80 11.08 8.92
C LEU A 91 -14.22 10.94 7.45
N CYS A 92 -15.51 11.13 7.13
CA CYS A 92 -16.04 10.92 5.79
C CYS A 92 -15.78 12.13 4.89
N SER A 93 -14.99 11.94 3.84
CA SER A 93 -14.63 13.00 2.88
C SER A 93 -15.84 13.64 2.19
N PHE A 94 -16.98 12.95 2.07
CA PHE A 94 -18.20 13.54 1.51
C PHE A 94 -18.86 14.56 2.44
N LYS A 95 -18.71 14.42 3.76
CA LYS A 95 -19.30 15.35 4.74
C LYS A 95 -18.36 16.52 5.05
N THR A 96 -17.04 16.29 4.98
CA THR A 96 -16.02 17.28 5.31
C THR A 96 -15.50 18.05 4.09
N ALA A 97 -15.75 17.57 2.87
CA ALA A 97 -15.45 18.34 1.67
C ALA A 97 -16.21 19.67 1.70
N ALA A 98 -15.51 20.76 1.39
CA ALA A 98 -16.16 22.03 1.14
C ALA A 98 -17.20 21.83 0.01
N PRO A 99 -18.39 22.45 0.10
CA PRO A 99 -19.39 22.35 -0.95
C PRO A 99 -18.75 22.78 -2.26
N THR A 100 -18.56 21.82 -3.17
CA THR A 100 -18.04 22.13 -4.50
C THR A 100 -19.17 22.79 -5.27
N PRO A 101 -18.96 23.99 -5.84
CA PRO A 101 -19.94 24.53 -6.77
C PRO A 101 -20.11 23.54 -7.92
N PRO A 102 -21.34 23.34 -8.45
CA PRO A 102 -21.57 22.44 -9.56
C PRO A 102 -20.72 22.93 -10.73
N LYS A 103 -19.69 22.16 -11.07
CA LYS A 103 -18.84 22.44 -12.21
C LYS A 103 -19.18 21.40 -13.24
N ASP A 104 -19.67 21.89 -14.37
CA ASP A 104 -19.64 21.23 -15.67
C ASP A 104 -18.28 20.57 -15.89
N LEU A 105 -18.13 19.32 -15.42
CA LEU A 105 -16.96 18.49 -15.71
C LEU A 105 -17.19 17.81 -17.05
N ILE A 106 -17.11 18.67 -18.06
CA ILE A 106 -16.53 18.40 -19.37
C ILE A 106 -15.08 17.94 -19.14
N TYR A 107 -14.63 17.02 -20.00
CA TYR A 107 -13.32 16.38 -20.10
C TYR A 107 -13.13 15.10 -19.28
N LEU A 108 -13.66 14.00 -19.81
CA LEU A 108 -12.85 12.93 -20.42
C LEU A 108 -13.54 12.40 -21.68
#